data_AF-A0AAV5GV74-F1
#
_entry.id   AF-A0AAV5GV74-F1
#
_cell.length_a   1.000
_cell.length_b   1.000
_cell.length_c   1.000
_cell.angle_alpha   90.00
_cell.angle_beta   90.00
_cell.angle_gamma   90.00
#
_symmetry.space_group_name_H-M   'P 1'
#
loop_
_entity.id
_entity.type
_entity.pdbx_description
1 polymer ?
#
loop_
_entity_poly.entity_id
_entity_poly.type
_entity_poly.pdbx_seq_one_letter_code
_entity_poly.pdbx_strand_id
1 'polypeptide(L)'
;MAAYAKLAPDDQAELGALATPPPLTRPAVLWRLARSQAGWILACLLLVHAVSPLDPHRPPFELTRERTQLVNRPRRLRECFDPYSSPGYIYRPTNLSMRHFAYHPAASLDDLTSYTAINDSLDPPDDALLLTAPAYGDMLNQRDKPSELDWARDKSIWFIGDSHDRMNLEVFCRQHEEGGAVLDVPHWHVKANCRFPDLNLTFASFFHYGLSPESESSPPDAWNIPALPTSRENENPGPYSVERKVWDVWRPAVSEVGHPSVIVLNSFFWDLRYFAIHAQHHDHSEYRQRWERALTYSELAWHRARVRVFVESVREAFPGVPVMFRLGQAHQTNRNEGNVAVYQLNQSLRAVLARLDVPIFEWADLLSGESQYGDDQHLKPGAPARLFADMSMWYLWRAVVAGWDTCLDWPAVPKA
;
A
#
# COMPACT_ATOMS: atom_id res chain seq x y z
N MET A 1 -8.77 -8.78 -23.96
CA MET A 1 -10.22 -8.63 -23.76
C MET A 1 -10.93 -9.91 -24.18
N ALA A 2 -11.15 -10.81 -23.22
CA ALA A 2 -12.17 -11.87 -23.19
C ALA A 2 -11.96 -12.72 -21.92
N ALA A 3 -13.06 -13.20 -21.35
CA ALA A 3 -13.20 -14.08 -20.17
C ALA A 3 -13.16 -13.43 -18.77
N TYR A 4 -14.14 -12.57 -18.47
CA TYR A 4 -14.70 -12.52 -17.11
C TYR A 4 -16.08 -13.18 -17.15
N ALA A 5 -16.16 -14.40 -16.63
CA ALA A 5 -17.39 -15.16 -16.56
C ALA A 5 -18.20 -14.81 -15.30
N LYS A 6 -19.48 -14.54 -15.52
CA LYS A 6 -20.65 -14.49 -14.62
C LYS A 6 -20.37 -14.58 -13.10
N LEU A 7 -20.63 -13.47 -12.42
CA LEU A 7 -20.97 -13.45 -10.99
C LEU A 7 -22.24 -14.30 -10.75
N ALA A 8 -22.19 -15.16 -9.75
CA ALA A 8 -23.32 -15.96 -9.29
C ALA A 8 -24.32 -15.09 -8.50
N PRO A 9 -25.63 -15.41 -8.52
CA PRO A 9 -26.63 -14.66 -7.78
C PRO A 9 -26.72 -15.21 -6.34
N ASP A 10 -26.03 -14.60 -5.38
CA ASP A 10 -26.20 -14.95 -3.95
C ASP A 10 -26.06 -13.75 -2.98
N ASP A 11 -26.37 -12.53 -3.42
CA ASP A 11 -26.28 -11.32 -2.59
C ASP A 11 -27.60 -10.91 -1.90
N GLN A 12 -28.56 -11.83 -1.71
CA GLN A 12 -29.84 -11.50 -1.03
C GLN A 12 -30.11 -12.27 0.27
N ALA A 13 -29.17 -13.03 0.82
CA ALA A 13 -29.42 -13.88 1.99
C ALA A 13 -28.87 -13.40 3.35
N GLU A 14 -28.22 -12.23 3.46
CA GLU A 14 -27.64 -11.77 4.75
C GLU A 14 -28.20 -10.44 5.28
N LEU A 15 -29.52 -10.24 5.16
CA LEU A 15 -30.25 -9.25 5.96
C LEU A 15 -31.38 -9.93 6.71
N GLY A 16 -31.03 -10.72 7.74
CA GLY A 16 -32.04 -11.41 8.56
C GLY A 16 -31.52 -11.92 9.90
N ALA A 17 -32.06 -11.33 10.98
CA ALA A 17 -32.02 -11.75 12.38
C ALA A 17 -30.76 -11.42 13.21
N LEU A 18 -30.80 -10.27 13.87
CA LEU A 18 -30.08 -10.05 15.13
C LEU A 18 -30.61 -11.06 16.16
N ALA A 19 -29.92 -12.19 16.32
CA ALA A 19 -30.18 -13.14 17.38
C ALA A 19 -29.84 -12.51 18.74
N THR A 20 -30.77 -12.59 19.69
CA THR A 20 -30.55 -12.21 21.09
C THR A 20 -29.42 -13.05 21.70
N PRO A 21 -28.49 -12.45 22.46
CA PRO A 21 -27.36 -13.19 23.03
C PRO A 21 -27.85 -14.21 24.08
N PRO A 22 -27.25 -15.41 24.15
CA PRO A 22 -27.56 -16.35 25.21
C PRO A 22 -27.04 -15.85 26.57
N PRO A 23 -27.66 -16.26 27.70
CA PRO A 23 -27.24 -15.81 29.01
C PRO A 23 -25.84 -16.34 29.37
N LEU A 24 -25.02 -15.44 29.91
CA LEU A 24 -23.68 -15.71 30.44
C LEU A 24 -23.74 -16.77 31.56
N THR A 25 -23.25 -17.96 31.28
CA THR A 25 -22.92 -18.95 32.32
C THR A 25 -21.46 -18.77 32.76
N ARG A 26 -21.25 -18.59 34.07
CA ARG A 26 -19.92 -18.39 34.67
C ARG A 26 -19.02 -19.63 34.48
N PRO A 27 -17.70 -19.49 34.21
CA PRO A 27 -16.85 -20.65 33.97
C PRO A 27 -16.37 -21.26 35.29
N ALA A 28 -16.95 -22.40 35.67
CA ALA A 28 -16.43 -23.29 36.73
C ALA A 28 -15.17 -24.08 36.28
N VAL A 29 -14.62 -23.80 35.10
CA VAL A 29 -13.54 -24.58 34.47
C VAL A 29 -12.15 -24.15 34.96
N LEU A 30 -11.95 -22.88 35.33
CA LEU A 30 -10.66 -22.38 35.80
C LEU A 30 -10.24 -22.91 37.18
N TRP A 31 -11.20 -23.32 38.01
CA TRP A 31 -10.92 -23.88 39.34
C TRP A 31 -10.49 -25.36 39.33
N ARG A 32 -10.72 -26.10 38.23
CA ARG A 32 -10.36 -27.52 38.13
C ARG A 32 -8.95 -27.77 37.60
N LEU A 33 -8.38 -26.82 36.83
CA LEU A 33 -7.02 -26.94 36.30
C LEU A 33 -5.92 -26.62 37.35
N ALA A 34 -6.23 -25.84 38.38
CA ALA A 34 -5.29 -25.49 39.44
C ALA A 34 -5.00 -26.65 40.44
N ARG A 35 -5.70 -27.79 40.33
CA ARG A 35 -5.53 -28.96 41.22
C ARG A 35 -5.13 -30.25 40.51
N SER A 36 -4.96 -30.24 39.19
CA SER A 36 -4.46 -31.42 38.47
C SER A 36 -2.93 -31.45 38.46
N GLN A 37 -2.35 -32.65 38.44
CA GLN A 37 -0.89 -32.82 38.30
C GLN A 37 -0.35 -32.16 37.02
N ALA A 38 -1.16 -32.03 35.98
CA ALA A 38 -0.83 -31.32 34.75
C ALA A 38 -0.61 -29.81 34.97
N GLY A 39 -1.34 -29.18 35.90
CA GLY A 39 -1.15 -27.76 36.25
C GLY A 39 0.20 -27.48 36.92
N TRP A 40 0.69 -28.42 37.73
CA TRP A 40 2.00 -28.32 38.37
C TRP A 40 3.15 -28.58 37.39
N ILE A 41 3.00 -29.50 36.44
CA ILE A 41 4.01 -29.75 35.40
C ILE A 41 4.19 -28.51 34.51
N LEU A 42 3.11 -27.83 34.14
CA LEU A 42 3.16 -26.61 33.34
C LEU A 42 3.82 -25.44 34.10
N ALA A 43 3.55 -25.30 35.40
CA ALA A 43 4.19 -24.30 36.26
C ALA A 43 5.70 -24.57 36.43
N CYS A 44 6.11 -25.83 36.57
CA CYS A 44 7.53 -26.21 36.67
C CYS A 44 8.28 -26.00 35.35
N LEU A 45 7.66 -26.29 34.19
CA LEU A 45 8.27 -26.02 32.87
C LEU A 45 8.48 -24.52 32.61
N LEU A 46 7.55 -23.67 33.07
CA LEU A 46 7.69 -22.21 32.97
C LEU A 46 8.77 -21.66 33.92
N LEU A 47 8.98 -22.27 35.08
CA LEU A 47 10.07 -21.91 36.01
C LEU A 47 11.45 -22.36 35.53
N VAL A 48 11.56 -23.51 34.84
CA VAL A 48 12.84 -24.00 34.29
C VAL A 48 13.32 -23.16 33.09
N HIS A 49 12.40 -22.60 32.29
CA HIS A 49 12.77 -21.65 31.22
C HIS A 49 13.10 -20.23 31.71
N ALA A 50 12.69 -19.87 32.93
CA ALA A 50 13.04 -18.57 33.53
C ALA A 50 14.46 -18.53 34.11
N VAL A 51 15.15 -19.68 34.20
CA VAL A 51 16.48 -19.79 34.81
C VAL A 51 17.42 -20.56 33.89
N SER A 52 17.65 -20.04 32.68
CA SER A 52 18.84 -20.42 31.90
C SER A 52 19.95 -19.41 32.17
N PRO A 53 21.14 -19.82 32.64
CA PRO A 53 22.26 -18.92 32.88
C PRO A 53 22.76 -18.37 31.55
N LEU A 54 22.80 -17.04 31.46
CA LEU A 54 23.46 -16.30 30.39
C LEU A 54 24.94 -16.71 30.31
N ASP A 55 25.38 -17.08 29.11
CA ASP A 55 26.77 -17.37 28.76
C ASP A 55 27.67 -16.15 29.05
N PRO A 56 28.64 -16.25 29.99
CA PRO A 56 29.51 -15.13 30.38
C PRO A 56 30.59 -14.80 29.34
N HIS A 57 30.68 -15.51 28.21
CA HIS A 57 31.71 -15.31 27.19
C HIS A 57 31.20 -14.75 25.87
N ARG A 58 29.92 -14.36 25.78
CA ARG A 58 29.43 -13.62 24.62
C ARG A 58 29.81 -12.13 24.78
N PRO A 59 30.63 -11.55 23.89
CA PRO A 59 30.90 -10.12 23.94
C PRO A 59 29.57 -9.38 23.81
N PRO A 60 29.33 -8.33 24.61
CA PRO A 60 28.14 -7.51 24.44
C PRO A 60 28.18 -6.97 23.02
N PHE A 61 27.15 -7.29 22.23
CA PHE A 61 26.87 -6.55 21.01
C PHE A 61 26.73 -5.09 21.44
N GLU A 62 27.74 -4.27 21.15
CA GLU A 62 27.60 -2.83 21.11
C GLU A 62 26.55 -2.50 20.05
N LEU A 63 25.28 -2.57 20.47
CA LEU A 63 24.20 -1.83 19.84
C LEU A 63 24.56 -0.36 20.04
N THR A 64 25.28 0.15 19.04
CA THR A 64 25.63 1.54 18.89
C THR A 64 24.42 2.41 19.22
N ARG A 65 24.72 3.42 20.03
CA ARG A 65 23.88 4.48 20.60
C ARG A 65 23.12 5.32 19.56
N GLU A 66 23.09 4.92 18.29
CA GLU A 66 22.33 5.56 17.22
C GLU A 66 20.84 5.18 17.24
N ARG A 67 20.48 4.04 17.85
CA ARG A 67 19.06 3.61 17.85
C ARG A 67 18.15 4.42 18.78
N THR A 68 18.71 5.23 19.68
CA THR A 68 17.92 6.09 20.58
C THR A 68 17.52 7.43 19.95
N GLN A 69 17.99 7.74 18.73
CA GLN A 69 17.49 8.91 17.96
C GLN A 69 16.18 8.62 17.21
N LEU A 70 15.81 7.36 16.99
CA LEU A 70 14.58 6.98 16.26
C LEU A 70 13.28 7.11 17.08
N VAL A 71 13.37 7.35 18.40
CA VAL A 71 12.19 7.55 19.27
C VAL A 71 11.83 9.04 19.43
N ASN A 72 12.68 9.94 18.93
CA ASN A 72 12.45 11.38 18.89
C ASN A 72 12.39 11.90 17.45
N ARG A 73 11.59 11.27 16.58
CA ARG A 73 11.06 12.05 15.44
C ARG A 73 10.14 13.11 16.04
N PRO A 74 10.48 14.40 15.93
CA PRO A 74 9.72 15.43 16.61
C PRO A 74 8.28 15.43 16.10
N ARG A 75 7.37 15.86 16.99
CA ARG A 75 5.97 16.25 16.72
C ARG A 75 5.76 17.04 15.41
N ARG A 76 6.84 17.62 14.86
CA ARG A 76 6.96 18.40 13.62
C ARG A 76 6.47 17.73 12.33
N LEU A 77 6.52 16.40 12.16
CA LEU A 77 6.06 15.81 10.90
C LEU A 77 4.54 15.90 10.69
N ARG A 78 3.74 16.03 11.77
CA ARG A 78 2.30 16.33 11.67
C ARG A 78 2.02 17.79 11.32
N GLU A 79 3.03 18.65 11.38
CA GLU A 79 2.93 20.07 11.08
C GLU A 79 3.40 20.35 9.64
N CYS A 80 4.02 19.39 8.95
CA CYS A 80 4.45 19.56 7.57
C CYS A 80 3.28 19.50 6.61
N PHE A 81 3.30 20.36 5.60
CA PHE A 81 2.32 20.31 4.54
C PHE A 81 2.54 19.09 3.67
N ASP A 82 1.53 18.24 3.65
CA ASP A 82 1.37 17.18 2.68
C ASP A 82 -0.12 17.12 2.30
N PRO A 83 -0.47 17.48 1.05
CA PRO A 83 -1.84 17.62 0.62
C PRO A 83 -2.58 16.28 0.59
N TYR A 84 -1.92 15.12 0.74
CA TYR A 84 -2.58 13.81 0.68
C TYR A 84 -2.62 13.06 2.01
N SER A 85 -1.85 13.49 3.02
CA SER A 85 -1.82 12.83 4.33
C SER A 85 -2.68 13.52 5.40
N SER A 86 -3.16 14.72 5.11
CA SER A 86 -3.97 15.52 6.03
C SER A 86 -5.46 15.23 5.85
N PRO A 87 -6.31 15.44 6.88
CA PRO A 87 -7.76 15.40 6.71
C PRO A 87 -8.21 16.36 5.62
N GLY A 88 -9.28 16.04 4.91
CA GLY A 88 -9.75 16.83 3.79
C GLY A 88 -10.99 16.24 3.13
N TYR A 89 -11.29 16.70 1.92
CA TYR A 89 -12.36 16.15 1.09
C TYR A 89 -11.89 15.90 -0.34
N ILE A 90 -12.61 15.02 -1.05
CA ILE A 90 -12.36 14.70 -2.44
C ILE A 90 -13.29 15.52 -3.34
N TYR A 91 -12.72 16.21 -4.32
CA TYR A 91 -13.44 16.86 -5.41
C TYR A 91 -13.24 16.06 -6.70
N ARG A 92 -14.34 15.79 -7.40
CA ARG A 92 -14.39 15.00 -8.64
C ARG A 92 -15.04 15.81 -9.75
N PRO A 93 -14.27 16.62 -10.49
CA PRO A 93 -14.77 17.28 -11.69
C PRO A 93 -15.17 16.25 -12.77
N THR A 94 -15.93 16.70 -13.77
CA THR A 94 -16.41 15.85 -14.87
C THR A 94 -15.31 15.37 -15.82
N ASN A 95 -14.10 15.92 -15.74
CA ASN A 95 -12.96 15.61 -16.62
C ASN A 95 -12.13 14.39 -16.18
N LEU A 96 -12.73 13.46 -15.44
CA LEU A 96 -12.05 12.28 -14.85
C LEU A 96 -10.89 12.63 -13.92
N SER A 97 -10.76 13.88 -13.46
CA SER A 97 -9.82 14.25 -12.40
C SER A 97 -10.41 13.93 -11.02
N MET A 98 -9.51 13.73 -10.07
CA MET A 98 -9.85 13.58 -8.66
C MET A 98 -8.79 14.31 -7.86
N ARG A 99 -9.23 15.25 -7.03
CA ARG A 99 -8.34 16.10 -6.24
C ARG A 99 -8.70 15.97 -4.77
N HIS A 100 -7.68 15.95 -3.93
CA HIS A 100 -7.84 16.01 -2.48
C HIS A 100 -7.55 17.42 -1.98
N PHE A 101 -8.53 17.99 -1.27
CA PHE A 101 -8.48 19.31 -0.68
C PHE A 101 -8.24 19.15 0.82
N ALA A 102 -7.01 19.41 1.25
CA ALA A 102 -6.65 19.29 2.66
C ALA A 102 -7.28 20.42 3.48
N TYR A 103 -7.70 20.09 4.70
CA TYR A 103 -7.99 21.07 5.73
C TYR A 103 -6.69 21.48 6.44
N HIS A 104 -6.48 22.79 6.57
CA HIS A 104 -5.32 23.31 7.28
C HIS A 104 -5.37 22.87 8.76
N PRO A 105 -4.29 22.31 9.35
CA PRO A 105 -4.32 21.75 10.71
C PRO A 105 -4.49 22.82 11.79
N ALA A 106 -4.16 24.08 11.47
CA ALA A 106 -4.42 25.23 12.34
C ALA A 106 -5.78 25.92 12.08
N ALA A 107 -6.62 25.38 11.19
CA ALA A 107 -7.97 25.88 11.02
C ALA A 107 -8.71 25.80 12.36
N SER A 108 -9.25 26.93 12.81
CA SER A 108 -10.08 27.00 14.00
C SER A 108 -11.40 26.26 13.79
N LEU A 109 -12.11 25.96 14.88
CA LEU A 109 -13.46 25.42 14.76
C LEU A 109 -14.36 26.36 13.94
N ASP A 110 -14.20 27.68 14.12
CA ASP A 110 -14.95 28.68 13.37
C ASP A 110 -14.59 28.65 11.87
N ASP A 111 -13.33 28.47 11.50
CA ASP A 111 -12.92 28.33 10.09
C ASP A 111 -13.59 27.11 9.41
N LEU A 112 -13.78 26.02 10.17
CA LEU A 112 -14.37 24.77 9.66
C LEU A 112 -15.91 24.73 9.75
N THR A 113 -16.53 25.59 10.57
CA THR A 113 -17.96 25.51 10.89
C THR A 113 -18.74 26.79 10.62
N SER A 114 -18.06 27.84 10.15
CA SER A 114 -18.72 29.07 9.69
C SER A 114 -19.78 28.72 8.65
N TYR A 115 -20.98 29.27 8.85
CA TYR A 115 -22.09 29.01 7.97
C TYR A 115 -21.78 29.55 6.56
N THR A 116 -21.70 28.63 5.60
CA THR A 116 -21.64 28.94 4.18
C THR A 116 -22.93 28.47 3.54
N ALA A 117 -23.63 29.36 2.85
CA ALA A 117 -24.86 28.99 2.16
C ALA A 117 -24.55 27.95 1.07
N ILE A 118 -25.32 26.87 1.04
CA ILE A 118 -25.26 25.90 -0.06
C ILE A 118 -25.70 26.63 -1.33
N ASN A 119 -24.86 26.62 -2.36
CA ASN A 119 -25.14 27.21 -3.66
C ASN A 119 -24.98 26.15 -4.75
N ASP A 120 -25.30 26.51 -6.00
CA ASP A 120 -25.23 25.60 -7.15
C ASP A 120 -23.80 25.45 -7.72
N SER A 121 -22.78 26.08 -7.12
CA SER A 121 -21.40 25.93 -7.57
C SER A 121 -20.91 24.52 -7.29
N LEU A 122 -20.47 23.83 -8.33
CA LEU A 122 -19.80 22.54 -8.21
C LEU A 122 -18.31 22.70 -7.94
N ASP A 123 -17.74 23.86 -8.29
CA ASP A 123 -16.31 24.09 -8.20
C ASP A 123 -15.91 24.55 -6.79
N PRO A 124 -14.78 24.05 -6.28
CA PRO A 124 -14.22 24.51 -5.02
C PRO A 124 -13.74 25.97 -5.15
N PRO A 125 -13.73 26.73 -4.04
CA PRO A 125 -13.26 28.11 -4.07
C PRO A 125 -11.74 28.18 -4.35
N ASP A 126 -11.29 29.30 -4.92
CA ASP A 126 -9.91 29.48 -5.38
C ASP A 126 -8.87 29.34 -4.26
N ASP A 127 -9.21 29.75 -3.05
CA ASP A 127 -8.35 29.64 -1.87
C ASP A 127 -8.13 28.17 -1.45
N ALA A 128 -9.14 27.31 -1.60
CA ALA A 128 -9.02 25.89 -1.36
C ALA A 128 -8.06 25.22 -2.36
N LEU A 129 -7.88 25.79 -3.57
CA LEU A 129 -6.91 25.30 -4.55
C LEU A 129 -5.46 25.45 -4.09
N LEU A 130 -5.18 26.31 -3.10
CA LEU A 130 -3.85 26.44 -2.50
C LEU A 130 -3.49 25.25 -1.62
N LEU A 131 -4.48 24.52 -1.10
CA LEU A 131 -4.32 23.40 -0.17
C LEU A 131 -4.34 22.02 -0.85
N THR A 132 -4.26 22.00 -2.17
CA THR A 132 -4.15 20.77 -2.99
C THR A 132 -2.82 20.79 -3.73
N ALA A 133 -2.29 19.61 -4.04
CA ALA A 133 -1.21 19.50 -5.00
C ALA A 133 -1.65 20.08 -6.37
N PRO A 134 -0.69 20.54 -7.20
CA PRO A 134 -0.95 20.85 -8.60
C PRO A 134 -1.59 19.65 -9.33
N ALA A 135 -2.44 19.94 -10.30
CA ALA A 135 -3.06 18.91 -11.14
C ALA A 135 -2.07 18.41 -12.21
N TYR A 136 -1.04 17.67 -11.77
CA TYR A 136 0.05 17.23 -12.64
C TYR A 136 -0.41 16.39 -13.83
N GLY A 137 -1.48 15.60 -13.69
CA GLY A 137 -2.09 14.86 -14.78
C GLY A 137 -2.73 15.79 -15.82
N ASP A 138 -3.33 16.91 -15.43
CA ASP A 138 -3.79 17.92 -16.40
C ASP A 138 -2.60 18.53 -17.15
N MET A 139 -1.50 18.82 -16.45
CA MET A 139 -0.27 19.34 -17.06
C MET A 139 0.40 18.33 -18.00
N LEU A 140 0.46 17.05 -17.60
CA LEU A 140 1.03 15.97 -18.39
C LEU A 140 0.18 15.64 -19.62
N ASN A 141 -1.11 15.98 -19.63
CA ASN A 141 -1.96 15.76 -20.80
C ASN A 141 -1.83 16.86 -21.87
N GLN A 142 -1.15 17.98 -21.57
CA GLN A 142 -0.90 19.03 -22.55
C GLN A 142 0.14 18.56 -23.57
N ARG A 143 -0.06 18.83 -24.87
CA ARG A 143 0.93 18.49 -25.90
C ARG A 143 2.25 19.21 -25.68
N ASP A 144 2.19 20.54 -25.51
CA ASP A 144 3.33 21.34 -25.12
C ASP A 144 3.40 21.35 -23.60
N LYS A 145 4.41 20.68 -23.02
CA LYS A 145 4.54 20.57 -21.56
C LYS A 145 4.82 21.94 -20.95
N PRO A 146 4.08 22.34 -19.89
CA PRO A 146 4.36 23.60 -19.21
C PRO A 146 5.73 23.56 -18.51
N SER A 147 6.40 24.70 -18.41
CA SER A 147 7.71 24.86 -17.76
C SER A 147 7.72 24.41 -16.30
N GLU A 148 6.55 24.41 -15.67
CA GLU A 148 6.28 23.93 -14.32
C GLU A 148 6.56 22.45 -14.15
N LEU A 149 6.78 21.68 -15.23
CA LEU A 149 7.20 20.29 -15.21
C LEU A 149 8.70 20.08 -15.48
N ASP A 150 9.50 21.13 -15.69
CA ASP A 150 10.92 20.97 -16.05
C ASP A 150 11.74 20.23 -14.98
N TRP A 151 11.34 20.30 -13.71
CA TRP A 151 11.97 19.55 -12.62
C TRP A 151 11.81 18.03 -12.75
N ALA A 152 10.79 17.56 -13.48
CA ALA A 152 10.51 16.14 -13.69
C ALA A 152 11.35 15.54 -14.84
N ARG A 153 12.17 16.36 -15.51
CA ARG A 153 12.97 15.92 -16.64
C ARG A 153 14.04 14.90 -16.23
N ASP A 154 14.20 13.87 -17.05
CA ASP A 154 15.15 12.77 -16.84
C ASP A 154 14.96 12.04 -15.49
N LYS A 155 13.70 11.98 -15.00
CA LYS A 155 13.34 11.30 -13.75
C LYS A 155 12.61 10.00 -14.01
N SER A 156 12.64 9.13 -13.01
CA SER A 156 11.78 7.95 -12.99
C SER A 156 11.12 7.74 -11.62
N ILE A 157 9.86 7.29 -11.67
CA ILE A 157 9.04 6.90 -10.53
C ILE A 157 8.83 5.41 -10.64
N TRP A 158 9.19 4.66 -9.60
CA TRP A 158 9.07 3.19 -9.61
C TRP A 158 7.98 2.75 -8.63
N PHE A 159 7.01 2.00 -9.12
CA PHE A 159 6.05 1.25 -8.33
C PHE A 159 6.50 -0.19 -8.26
N ILE A 160 6.79 -0.71 -7.08
CA ILE A 160 7.12 -2.12 -6.88
C ILE A 160 5.97 -2.73 -6.10
N GLY A 161 5.14 -3.48 -6.79
CA GLY A 161 3.87 -3.93 -6.25
C GLY A 161 3.21 -5.00 -7.10
N ASP A 162 1.90 -4.92 -7.26
CA ASP A 162 1.10 -5.97 -7.87
C ASP A 162 0.29 -5.48 -9.08
N SER A 163 -0.74 -6.25 -9.46
CA SER A 163 -1.60 -5.94 -10.60
C SER A 163 -2.36 -4.62 -10.43
N HIS A 164 -2.55 -4.14 -9.20
CA HIS A 164 -3.25 -2.89 -8.93
C HIS A 164 -2.40 -1.69 -9.35
N ASP A 165 -1.10 -1.69 -9.01
CA ASP A 165 -0.19 -0.62 -9.41
C ASP A 165 0.03 -0.64 -10.93
N ARG A 166 0.23 -1.84 -11.51
CA ARG A 166 0.34 -2.01 -12.97
C ARG A 166 -0.89 -1.47 -13.68
N MET A 167 -2.08 -1.86 -13.24
CA MET A 167 -3.33 -1.46 -13.89
C MET A 167 -3.57 0.05 -13.78
N ASN A 168 -3.30 0.67 -12.62
CA ASN A 168 -3.37 2.13 -12.49
C ASN A 168 -2.39 2.83 -13.42
N LEU A 169 -1.14 2.37 -13.51
CA LEU A 169 -0.14 2.92 -14.43
C LEU A 169 -0.56 2.78 -15.89
N GLU A 170 -1.05 1.61 -16.30
CA GLU A 170 -1.50 1.38 -17.68
C GLU A 170 -2.71 2.25 -18.04
N VAL A 171 -3.68 2.38 -17.13
CA VAL A 171 -4.86 3.24 -17.31
C VAL A 171 -4.42 4.69 -17.42
N PHE A 172 -3.59 5.16 -16.49
CA PHE A 172 -3.05 6.51 -16.50
C PHE A 172 -2.32 6.79 -17.81
N CYS A 173 -1.49 5.86 -18.29
CA CYS A 173 -0.76 6.05 -19.54
C CYS A 173 -1.70 6.25 -20.73
N ARG A 174 -2.71 5.38 -20.85
CA ARG A 174 -3.73 5.48 -21.90
C ARG A 174 -4.51 6.79 -21.83
N GLN A 175 -4.79 7.29 -20.62
CA GLN A 175 -5.46 8.58 -20.43
C GLN A 175 -4.62 9.79 -20.89
N HIS A 176 -3.31 9.61 -21.08
CA HIS A 176 -2.38 10.70 -21.44
C HIS A 176 -1.71 10.50 -22.81
N GLU A 177 -2.21 9.56 -23.64
CA GLU A 177 -1.71 9.33 -25.01
C GLU A 177 -1.81 10.59 -25.87
N GLU A 178 -2.87 11.39 -25.72
CA GLU A 178 -3.04 12.65 -26.44
C GLU A 178 -1.98 13.71 -26.06
N GLY A 179 -1.47 13.62 -24.84
CA GLY A 179 -0.32 14.37 -24.34
C GLY A 179 1.04 13.72 -24.69
N GLY A 180 1.08 12.66 -25.49
CA GLY A 180 2.34 12.02 -25.91
C GLY A 180 2.86 10.94 -24.96
N ALA A 181 2.05 10.44 -24.03
CA ALA A 181 2.44 9.29 -23.21
C ALA A 181 2.55 8.02 -24.07
N VAL A 182 3.53 7.16 -23.77
CA VAL A 182 3.79 5.90 -24.47
C VAL A 182 3.82 4.75 -23.47
N LEU A 183 2.90 3.81 -23.63
CA LEU A 183 2.83 2.59 -22.83
C LEU A 183 3.69 1.48 -23.45
N ASP A 184 4.56 0.89 -22.65
CA ASP A 184 5.43 -0.23 -23.00
C ASP A 184 5.27 -1.35 -21.96
N VAL A 185 4.72 -2.50 -22.36
CA VAL A 185 4.46 -3.66 -21.48
C VAL A 185 5.27 -4.86 -21.98
N PRO A 186 6.59 -4.87 -21.75
CA PRO A 186 7.46 -5.92 -22.29
C PRO A 186 7.15 -7.30 -21.67
N HIS A 187 6.66 -7.33 -20.43
CA HIS A 187 6.38 -8.56 -19.70
C HIS A 187 5.19 -8.40 -18.73
N TRP A 188 4.10 -9.11 -19.00
CA TRP A 188 2.79 -8.90 -18.36
C TRP A 188 2.80 -8.95 -16.82
N HIS A 189 3.49 -9.91 -16.20
CA HIS A 189 3.67 -9.98 -14.73
C HIS A 189 5.11 -9.74 -14.28
N VAL A 190 5.82 -8.87 -14.98
CA VAL A 190 7.14 -8.40 -14.53
C VAL A 190 7.19 -6.89 -14.55
N LYS A 191 6.83 -6.26 -15.66
CA LYS A 191 7.10 -4.84 -15.88
C LYS A 191 6.14 -4.18 -16.87
N ALA A 192 5.70 -2.97 -16.52
CA ALA A 192 5.05 -2.03 -17.42
C ALA A 192 5.64 -0.63 -17.23
N ASN A 193 5.85 0.10 -18.33
CA ASN A 193 6.41 1.44 -18.33
C ASN A 193 5.44 2.41 -19.01
N CYS A 194 5.19 3.57 -18.39
CA CYS A 194 4.58 4.71 -19.04
C CYS A 194 5.63 5.82 -19.20
N ARG A 195 5.97 6.15 -20.45
CA ARG A 195 7.00 7.14 -20.77
C ARG A 195 6.37 8.42 -21.30
N PHE A 196 6.90 9.56 -20.88
CA PHE A 196 6.62 10.87 -21.48
C PHE A 196 7.92 11.36 -22.16
N PRO A 197 8.10 11.10 -23.47
CA PRO A 197 9.36 11.34 -24.16
C PRO A 197 9.85 12.79 -24.09
N ASP A 198 8.94 13.77 -24.17
CA ASP A 198 9.30 15.20 -24.16
C ASP A 198 9.94 15.66 -22.83
N LEU A 199 9.67 14.94 -21.74
CA LEU A 199 10.31 15.13 -20.44
C LEU A 199 11.39 14.09 -20.17
N ASN A 200 11.52 13.06 -20.98
CA ASN A 200 12.26 11.84 -20.62
C ASN A 200 11.87 11.33 -19.22
N LEU A 201 10.58 11.43 -18.88
CA LEU A 201 10.01 11.01 -17.59
C LEU A 201 9.43 9.60 -17.74
N THR A 202 9.78 8.70 -16.82
CA THR A 202 9.26 7.32 -16.83
C THR A 202 8.57 6.96 -15.52
N PHE A 203 7.33 6.50 -15.62
CA PHE A 203 6.66 5.75 -14.56
C PHE A 203 6.86 4.27 -14.86
N ALA A 204 7.42 3.51 -13.94
CA ALA A 204 7.65 2.08 -14.09
C ALA A 204 6.92 1.30 -13.01
N SER A 205 6.21 0.24 -13.39
CA SER A 205 5.58 -0.71 -12.49
C SER A 205 6.33 -2.03 -12.58
N PHE A 206 6.77 -2.55 -11.44
CA PHE A 206 7.42 -3.84 -11.27
C PHE A 206 6.53 -4.76 -10.45
N PHE A 207 6.16 -5.89 -11.03
CA PHE A 207 5.20 -6.82 -10.44
C PHE A 207 5.87 -7.87 -9.53
N HIS A 208 5.24 -8.17 -8.39
CA HIS A 208 5.49 -9.36 -7.57
C HIS A 208 4.22 -9.99 -7.00
N TYR A 209 4.37 -11.24 -6.56
CA TYR A 209 3.28 -12.10 -6.09
C TYR A 209 3.20 -12.15 -4.55
N GLY A 210 3.19 -10.98 -3.93
CA GLY A 210 3.25 -10.88 -2.46
C GLY A 210 4.65 -11.15 -1.91
N LEU A 211 4.75 -11.39 -0.60
CA LEU A 211 6.01 -11.45 0.13
C LEU A 211 6.39 -12.85 0.60
N SER A 212 5.92 -13.89 -0.09
CA SER A 212 6.31 -15.27 0.19
C SER A 212 7.85 -15.42 0.23
N PRO A 213 8.40 -16.13 1.23
CA PRO A 213 9.84 -16.31 1.34
C PRO A 213 10.36 -17.20 0.22
N GLU A 214 11.64 -17.06 -0.12
CA GLU A 214 12.27 -17.86 -1.17
C GLU A 214 12.12 -19.37 -0.93
N SER A 215 12.19 -19.82 0.32
CA SER A 215 12.04 -21.22 0.72
C SER A 215 10.72 -21.87 0.30
N GLU A 216 9.68 -21.08 0.05
CA GLU A 216 8.34 -21.55 -0.36
C GLU A 216 8.02 -21.19 -1.82
N SER A 217 8.91 -20.44 -2.45
CA SER A 217 8.71 -19.81 -3.77
C SER A 217 9.75 -20.27 -4.80
N SER A 218 10.67 -21.15 -4.41
CA SER A 218 11.72 -21.71 -5.27
C SER A 218 11.87 -23.22 -5.08
N PRO A 219 12.29 -23.96 -6.13
CA PRO A 219 12.53 -25.40 -6.02
C PRO A 219 13.46 -25.75 -4.85
N PRO A 220 13.29 -26.92 -4.22
CA PRO A 220 12.42 -28.02 -4.65
C PRO A 220 10.96 -27.93 -4.21
N ASP A 221 10.58 -26.97 -3.36
CA ASP A 221 9.27 -26.92 -2.70
C ASP A 221 8.48 -25.64 -3.02
N ALA A 222 8.34 -25.35 -4.31
CA ALA A 222 7.68 -24.14 -4.78
C ALA A 222 6.17 -24.37 -5.00
N TRP A 223 5.40 -24.42 -3.91
CA TRP A 223 3.98 -24.78 -3.95
C TRP A 223 3.03 -23.61 -4.22
N ASN A 224 3.48 -22.36 -4.09
CA ASN A 224 2.60 -21.18 -4.10
C ASN A 224 2.36 -20.56 -5.50
N ILE A 225 3.39 -20.01 -6.14
CA ILE A 225 3.28 -19.17 -7.35
C ILE A 225 3.52 -19.94 -8.65
N PRO A 226 4.52 -20.84 -8.76
CA PRO A 226 4.73 -21.61 -9.99
C PRO A 226 3.55 -22.52 -10.35
N ALA A 227 2.67 -22.85 -9.39
CA ALA A 227 1.50 -23.69 -9.59
C ALA A 227 0.27 -22.94 -10.12
N LEU A 228 0.34 -21.59 -10.25
CA LEU A 228 -0.77 -20.80 -10.77
C LEU A 228 -0.90 -20.99 -12.29
N PRO A 229 -2.08 -21.42 -12.80
CA PRO A 229 -2.28 -21.57 -14.23
C PRO A 229 -2.00 -20.27 -14.99
N THR A 230 -1.16 -20.34 -16.03
CA THR A 230 -0.91 -19.20 -16.91
C THR A 230 -1.72 -19.32 -18.20
N SER A 231 -2.17 -18.19 -18.70
CA SER A 231 -2.81 -18.07 -20.02
C SER A 231 -1.77 -17.99 -21.15
N ARG A 232 -0.51 -17.70 -20.81
CA ARG A 232 0.60 -17.54 -21.76
C ARG A 232 1.85 -18.26 -21.25
N GLU A 233 2.69 -18.69 -22.19
CA GLU A 233 4.04 -19.17 -21.87
C GLU A 233 4.85 -18.03 -21.24
N ASN A 234 5.57 -18.30 -20.16
CA ASN A 234 6.37 -17.31 -19.42
C ASN A 234 5.57 -16.09 -18.92
N GLU A 235 4.27 -16.24 -18.66
CA GLU A 235 3.46 -15.15 -18.10
C GLU A 235 3.95 -14.75 -16.70
N ASN A 236 4.41 -15.74 -15.93
CA ASN A 236 4.84 -15.61 -14.55
C ASN A 236 6.31 -16.03 -14.42
N PRO A 237 7.28 -15.32 -15.02
CA PRO A 237 8.66 -15.75 -14.88
C PRO A 237 9.13 -15.51 -13.44
N GLY A 238 9.89 -16.46 -12.91
CA GLY A 238 10.61 -16.27 -11.67
C GLY A 238 11.71 -15.19 -11.80
N PRO A 239 12.34 -14.79 -10.69
CA PRO A 239 12.09 -15.25 -9.32
C PRO A 239 10.78 -14.71 -8.76
N TYR A 240 10.21 -15.40 -7.76
CA TYR A 240 8.93 -15.02 -7.14
C TYR A 240 9.09 -14.38 -5.76
N SER A 241 10.19 -14.65 -5.06
CA SER A 241 10.53 -13.96 -3.81
C SER A 241 11.02 -12.54 -4.09
N VAL A 242 10.72 -11.63 -3.18
CA VAL A 242 11.15 -10.22 -3.30
C VAL A 242 12.67 -10.11 -3.20
N GLU A 243 13.31 -10.90 -2.34
CA GLU A 243 14.76 -10.89 -2.15
C GLU A 243 15.51 -11.13 -3.46
N ARG A 244 15.07 -12.11 -4.25
CA ARG A 244 15.69 -12.39 -5.55
C ARG A 244 15.23 -11.43 -6.63
N LYS A 245 13.95 -11.02 -6.66
CA LYS A 245 13.45 -10.04 -7.64
C LYS A 245 14.21 -8.71 -7.55
N VAL A 246 14.52 -8.23 -6.35
CA VAL A 246 15.32 -7.01 -6.14
C VAL A 246 16.62 -7.06 -6.94
N TRP A 247 17.38 -8.14 -6.81
CA TRP A 247 18.72 -8.25 -7.39
C TRP A 247 18.73 -8.75 -8.84
N ASP A 248 17.82 -9.67 -9.19
CA ASP A 248 17.81 -10.34 -10.49
C ASP A 248 16.98 -9.57 -11.53
N VAL A 249 16.02 -8.72 -11.09
CA VAL A 249 15.06 -8.05 -11.99
C VAL A 249 15.07 -6.54 -11.81
N TRP A 250 14.80 -6.04 -10.60
CA TRP A 250 14.53 -4.61 -10.40
C TRP A 250 15.81 -3.77 -10.47
N ARG A 251 16.87 -4.16 -9.77
CA ARG A 251 18.14 -3.42 -9.82
C ARG A 251 18.76 -3.41 -11.23
N PRO A 252 18.80 -4.52 -11.99
CA PRO A 252 19.26 -4.49 -13.37
C PRO A 252 18.41 -3.57 -14.27
N ALA A 253 17.12 -3.38 -13.97
CA ALA A 253 16.25 -2.53 -14.78
C ALA A 253 16.65 -1.04 -14.79
N VAL A 254 17.55 -0.60 -13.89
CA VAL A 254 18.11 0.77 -13.90
C VAL A 254 18.72 1.14 -15.25
N SER A 255 19.39 0.20 -15.95
CA SER A 255 19.99 0.48 -17.25
C SER A 255 18.98 0.74 -18.36
N GLU A 256 17.72 0.32 -18.18
CA GLU A 256 16.65 0.45 -19.17
C GLU A 256 15.64 1.55 -18.80
N VAL A 257 15.31 1.66 -17.51
CA VAL A 257 14.26 2.55 -16.99
C VAL A 257 14.85 3.86 -16.43
N GLY A 258 16.15 3.87 -16.14
CA GLY A 258 16.80 4.94 -15.39
C GLY A 258 16.75 4.69 -13.88
N HIS A 259 17.62 5.37 -13.14
CA HIS A 259 17.65 5.24 -11.68
C HIS A 259 16.38 5.86 -11.07
N PRO A 260 15.68 5.18 -10.13
CA PRO A 260 14.50 5.74 -9.50
C PRO A 260 14.85 7.00 -8.72
N SER A 261 13.99 8.00 -8.85
CA SER A 261 14.01 9.22 -8.02
C SER A 261 13.08 9.09 -6.81
N VAL A 262 12.08 8.22 -6.89
CA VAL A 262 11.22 7.79 -5.79
C VAL A 262 10.71 6.37 -6.07
N ILE A 263 10.56 5.57 -5.01
CA ILE A 263 10.01 4.22 -5.07
C ILE A 263 8.75 4.16 -4.20
N VAL A 264 7.65 3.68 -4.76
CA VAL A 264 6.41 3.36 -4.03
C VAL A 264 6.26 1.85 -3.99
N LEU A 265 6.32 1.28 -2.78
CA LEU A 265 6.14 -0.14 -2.55
C LEU A 265 4.68 -0.47 -2.30
N ASN A 266 4.25 -1.67 -2.65
CA ASN A 266 2.96 -2.23 -2.26
C ASN A 266 3.12 -3.74 -2.07
N SER A 267 2.45 -4.31 -1.07
CA SER A 267 2.20 -5.75 -1.03
C SER A 267 0.96 -6.03 -0.22
N PHE A 268 -0.08 -6.53 -0.89
CA PHE A 268 -1.40 -6.64 -0.26
C PHE A 268 -2.24 -7.83 -0.73
N PHE A 269 -2.89 -7.74 -1.88
CA PHE A 269 -3.89 -8.74 -2.31
C PHE A 269 -3.27 -10.11 -2.58
N TRP A 270 -2.03 -10.13 -3.08
CA TRP A 270 -1.29 -11.38 -3.24
C TRP A 270 -0.88 -12.00 -1.90
N ASP A 271 -0.71 -11.21 -0.83
CA ASP A 271 -0.46 -11.74 0.52
C ASP A 271 -1.74 -12.36 1.11
N LEU A 272 -2.91 -11.75 0.88
CA LEU A 272 -4.20 -12.34 1.26
C LEU A 272 -4.41 -13.70 0.58
N ARG A 273 -4.14 -13.76 -0.73
CA ARG A 273 -4.10 -15.02 -1.50
C ARG A 273 -3.09 -16.01 -0.92
N TYR A 274 -1.88 -15.56 -0.61
CA TYR A 274 -0.85 -16.42 -0.04
C TYR A 274 -1.32 -17.10 1.25
N PHE A 275 -2.02 -16.40 2.16
CA PHE A 275 -2.53 -17.02 3.38
C PHE A 275 -3.53 -18.14 3.12
N ALA A 276 -4.43 -17.96 2.15
CA ALA A 276 -5.38 -19.00 1.76
C ALA A 276 -4.68 -20.22 1.16
N ILE A 277 -3.72 -20.02 0.25
CA ILE A 277 -2.96 -21.10 -0.38
C ILE A 277 -2.07 -21.81 0.65
N HIS A 278 -1.42 -21.07 1.54
CA HIS A 278 -0.64 -21.64 2.65
C HIS A 278 -1.52 -22.52 3.54
N ALA A 279 -2.73 -22.07 3.86
CA ALA A 279 -3.68 -22.84 4.65
C ALA A 279 -4.14 -24.11 3.93
N GLN A 280 -4.32 -24.08 2.61
CA GLN A 280 -4.67 -25.25 1.80
C GLN A 280 -3.50 -26.25 1.74
N HIS A 281 -2.28 -25.78 1.48
CA HIS A 281 -1.10 -26.62 1.38
C HIS A 281 -0.78 -27.37 2.70
N HIS A 282 -0.99 -26.70 3.84
CA HIS A 282 -0.75 -27.27 5.17
C HIS A 282 -2.02 -27.80 5.87
N ASP A 283 -3.09 -28.06 5.12
CA ASP A 283 -4.35 -28.66 5.61
C ASP A 283 -4.89 -28.01 6.90
N HIS A 284 -4.89 -26.68 6.92
CA HIS A 284 -5.51 -25.91 8.00
C HIS A 284 -7.03 -25.89 7.86
N SER A 285 -7.73 -25.45 8.91
CA SER A 285 -9.20 -25.35 8.93
C SER A 285 -9.80 -24.70 7.67
N GLU A 286 -10.97 -25.16 7.22
CA GLU A 286 -11.69 -24.59 6.06
C GLU A 286 -11.84 -23.07 6.12
N TYR A 287 -12.09 -22.51 7.31
CA TYR A 287 -12.11 -21.06 7.50
C TYR A 287 -10.83 -20.41 6.99
N ARG A 288 -9.65 -20.90 7.40
CA ARG A 288 -8.35 -20.34 6.99
C ARG A 288 -8.03 -20.52 5.50
N GLN A 289 -8.63 -21.51 4.85
CA GLN A 289 -8.47 -21.75 3.42
C GLN A 289 -9.26 -20.78 2.53
N ARG A 290 -10.16 -19.97 3.10
CA ARG A 290 -10.92 -18.92 2.39
C ARG A 290 -10.00 -17.77 1.99
N TRP A 291 -10.26 -17.25 0.79
CA TRP A 291 -9.54 -16.14 0.16
C TRP A 291 -9.87 -14.79 0.79
N GLU A 292 -11.13 -14.61 1.19
CA GLU A 292 -11.65 -13.44 1.88
C GLU A 292 -12.11 -13.88 3.26
N ARG A 293 -11.49 -13.29 4.29
CA ARG A 293 -11.77 -13.50 5.71
C ARG A 293 -10.93 -12.57 6.57
N ALA A 294 -11.34 -12.35 7.81
CA ALA A 294 -10.45 -11.80 8.80
C ALA A 294 -9.16 -12.63 8.96
N LEU A 295 -8.06 -11.93 9.24
CA LEU A 295 -6.75 -12.50 9.44
C LEU A 295 -6.51 -12.83 10.91
N THR A 296 -5.77 -13.91 11.12
CA THR A 296 -5.27 -14.33 12.42
C THR A 296 -4.10 -13.43 12.86
N TYR A 297 -3.82 -13.43 14.17
CA TYR A 297 -2.66 -12.72 14.69
C TYR A 297 -1.34 -13.17 14.05
N SER A 298 -1.17 -14.47 13.79
CA SER A 298 0.06 -15.02 13.20
C SER A 298 0.24 -14.60 11.74
N GLU A 299 -0.82 -14.52 10.95
CA GLU A 299 -0.77 -14.01 9.56
C GLU A 299 -0.37 -12.53 9.53
N LEU A 300 -0.97 -11.71 10.40
CA LEU A 300 -0.58 -10.31 10.54
C LEU A 300 0.87 -10.18 11.01
N ALA A 301 1.31 -11.01 11.97
CA ALA A 301 2.70 -11.01 12.44
C ALA A 301 3.69 -11.43 11.36
N TRP A 302 3.34 -12.44 10.56
CA TRP A 302 4.11 -12.87 9.41
C TRP A 302 4.22 -11.73 8.39
N HIS A 303 3.11 -11.08 8.03
CA HIS A 303 3.11 -9.98 7.05
C HIS A 303 4.01 -8.85 7.48
N ARG A 304 3.91 -8.42 8.75
CA ARG A 304 4.80 -7.40 9.33
C ARG A 304 6.28 -7.76 9.20
N ALA A 305 6.63 -9.02 9.47
CA ALA A 305 8.02 -9.48 9.36
C ALA A 305 8.50 -9.45 7.91
N ARG A 306 7.65 -9.84 6.95
CA ARG A 306 7.99 -9.87 5.53
C ARG A 306 8.04 -8.48 4.90
N VAL A 307 7.16 -7.56 5.30
CA VAL A 307 7.20 -6.14 4.89
C VAL A 307 8.53 -5.51 5.30
N ARG A 308 9.02 -5.81 6.51
CA ARG A 308 10.34 -5.36 6.95
C ARG A 308 11.44 -5.83 6.00
N VAL A 309 11.47 -7.13 5.66
CA VAL A 309 12.46 -7.67 4.72
C VAL A 309 12.36 -6.97 3.37
N PHE A 310 11.14 -6.80 2.85
CA PHE A 310 10.93 -6.15 1.56
C PHE A 310 11.46 -4.71 1.53
N VAL A 311 11.10 -3.90 2.53
CA VAL A 311 11.59 -2.51 2.66
C VAL A 311 13.10 -2.46 2.80
N GLU A 312 13.69 -3.31 3.65
CA GLU A 312 15.14 -3.36 3.88
C GLU A 312 15.89 -3.76 2.60
N SER A 313 15.42 -4.78 1.87
CA SER A 313 16.03 -5.22 0.60
C SER A 313 15.98 -4.14 -0.48
N VAL A 314 14.87 -3.41 -0.61
CA VAL A 314 14.76 -2.30 -1.58
C VAL A 314 15.72 -1.17 -1.20
N ARG A 315 15.79 -0.77 0.07
CA ARG A 315 16.71 0.27 0.53
C ARG A 315 18.17 -0.10 0.31
N GLU A 316 18.52 -1.37 0.50
CA GLU A 316 19.86 -1.87 0.23
C GLU A 316 20.20 -1.80 -1.27
N ALA A 317 19.26 -2.17 -2.14
CA ALA A 317 19.49 -2.14 -3.58
C ALA A 317 19.49 -0.74 -4.20
N PHE A 318 18.76 0.21 -3.59
CA PHE A 318 18.59 1.59 -4.04
C PHE A 318 18.94 2.59 -2.93
N PRO A 319 20.21 2.66 -2.52
CA PRO A 319 20.62 3.50 -1.41
C PRO A 319 20.36 4.98 -1.72
N GLY A 320 19.77 5.69 -0.74
CA GLY A 320 19.47 7.12 -0.84
C GLY A 320 18.21 7.46 -1.64
N VAL A 321 17.51 6.48 -2.23
CA VAL A 321 16.25 6.73 -2.91
C VAL A 321 15.11 6.79 -1.89
N PRO A 322 14.28 7.85 -1.90
CA PRO A 322 13.03 7.91 -1.16
C PRO A 322 12.14 6.69 -1.41
N VAL A 323 11.70 6.05 -0.32
CA VAL A 323 10.78 4.90 -0.35
C VAL A 323 9.50 5.26 0.38
N MET A 324 8.36 5.02 -0.27
CA MET A 324 7.02 5.05 0.31
C MET A 324 6.38 3.68 0.28
N PHE A 325 5.28 3.50 1.01
CA PHE A 325 4.47 2.28 0.94
C PHE A 325 2.99 2.61 0.75
N ARG A 326 2.37 2.05 -0.28
CA ARG A 326 0.94 2.13 -0.59
C ARG A 326 0.18 1.07 0.22
N LEU A 327 -0.92 1.49 0.84
CA LEU A 327 -1.82 0.57 1.55
C LEU A 327 -2.82 -0.10 0.59
N GLY A 328 -3.52 -1.13 1.05
CA GLY A 328 -4.56 -1.79 0.28
C GLY A 328 -5.85 -0.98 0.26
N GLN A 329 -6.47 -0.82 -0.91
CA GLN A 329 -7.82 -0.26 -1.02
C GLN A 329 -8.88 -1.28 -0.60
N ALA A 330 -10.08 -0.81 -0.26
CA ALA A 330 -11.20 -1.69 0.01
C ALA A 330 -11.58 -2.51 -1.24
N HIS A 331 -12.12 -3.70 -1.02
CA HIS A 331 -12.91 -4.43 -1.99
C HIS A 331 -14.22 -3.69 -2.30
N GLN A 332 -14.78 -3.93 -3.48
CA GLN A 332 -16.10 -3.43 -3.87
C GLN A 332 -17.18 -3.88 -2.88
N THR A 333 -17.10 -5.13 -2.45
CA THR A 333 -18.02 -5.72 -1.48
C THR A 333 -17.30 -6.08 -0.18
N ASN A 334 -18.03 -6.23 0.92
CA ASN A 334 -17.49 -6.80 2.15
C ASN A 334 -17.79 -8.30 2.27
N ARG A 335 -17.75 -9.03 1.14
CA ARG A 335 -18.01 -10.46 1.11
C ARG A 335 -17.05 -11.19 2.04
N ASN A 336 -17.58 -12.11 2.86
CA ASN A 336 -16.82 -12.91 3.82
C ASN A 336 -15.85 -12.08 4.70
N GLU A 337 -16.21 -10.86 5.08
CA GLU A 337 -15.32 -9.98 5.88
C GLU A 337 -14.03 -9.56 5.14
N GLY A 338 -14.00 -9.58 3.81
CA GLY A 338 -12.83 -9.18 3.01
C GLY A 338 -12.30 -7.79 3.38
N ASN A 339 -13.19 -6.81 3.60
CA ASN A 339 -12.77 -5.47 4.04
C ASN A 339 -12.32 -5.41 5.50
N VAL A 340 -12.68 -6.40 6.34
CA VAL A 340 -12.06 -6.55 7.67
C VAL A 340 -10.60 -6.95 7.54
N ALA A 341 -10.28 -7.86 6.60
CA ALA A 341 -8.90 -8.23 6.29
C ALA A 341 -8.10 -7.01 5.79
N VAL A 342 -8.72 -6.21 4.91
CA VAL A 342 -8.11 -4.97 4.39
C VAL A 342 -7.76 -4.04 5.54
N TYR A 343 -8.73 -3.77 6.42
CA TYR A 343 -8.53 -2.93 7.60
C TYR A 343 -7.41 -3.46 8.49
N GLN A 344 -7.41 -4.77 8.80
CA GLN A 344 -6.41 -5.38 9.67
C GLN A 344 -4.99 -5.27 9.10
N LEU A 345 -4.79 -5.53 7.79
CA LEU A 345 -3.50 -5.35 7.14
C LEU A 345 -3.08 -3.88 7.12
N ASN A 346 -3.96 -2.96 6.75
CA ASN A 346 -3.63 -1.53 6.71
C ASN A 346 -3.21 -0.99 8.09
N GLN A 347 -3.93 -1.32 9.16
CA GLN A 347 -3.55 -0.90 10.51
C GLN A 347 -2.24 -1.54 10.97
N SER A 348 -2.03 -2.82 10.64
CA SER A 348 -0.78 -3.55 10.92
C SER A 348 0.41 -2.93 10.17
N LEU A 349 0.22 -2.56 8.91
CA LEU A 349 1.20 -1.88 8.06
C LEU A 349 1.55 -0.50 8.61
N ARG A 350 0.55 0.34 8.93
CA ARG A 350 0.74 1.66 9.54
C ARG A 350 1.67 1.59 10.76
N ALA A 351 1.47 0.60 11.62
CA ALA A 351 2.31 0.40 12.81
C ALA A 351 3.77 0.04 12.46
N VAL A 352 4.00 -0.82 11.46
CA VAL A 352 5.35 -1.23 11.06
C VAL A 352 6.06 -0.13 10.28
N LEU A 353 5.40 0.49 9.31
CA LEU A 353 5.96 1.53 8.45
C LEU A 353 6.40 2.74 9.28
N ALA A 354 5.65 3.11 10.32
CA ALA A 354 6.07 4.13 11.28
C ALA A 354 7.38 3.77 12.01
N ARG A 355 7.64 2.49 12.26
CA ARG A 355 8.89 2.01 12.91
C ARG A 355 10.05 1.80 11.94
N LEU A 356 9.74 1.50 10.68
CA LEU A 356 10.70 1.43 9.59
C LEU A 356 11.02 2.81 9.02
N ASP A 357 10.34 3.84 9.50
CA ASP A 357 10.48 5.18 8.96
C ASP A 357 10.19 5.24 7.45
N VAL A 358 9.04 4.69 7.05
CA VAL A 358 8.55 4.69 5.67
C VAL A 358 7.24 5.46 5.64
N PRO A 359 7.15 6.60 4.93
CA PRO A 359 5.89 7.31 4.75
C PRO A 359 4.90 6.51 3.91
N ILE A 360 3.62 6.81 4.12
CA ILE A 360 2.52 6.10 3.49
C ILE A 360 2.07 6.86 2.24
N PHE A 361 1.89 6.13 1.14
CA PHE A 361 1.24 6.64 -0.05
C PHE A 361 -0.27 6.43 0.10
N GLU A 362 -0.97 7.44 0.61
CA GLU A 362 -2.37 7.39 1.12
C GLU A 362 -3.46 7.18 0.05
N TRP A 363 -3.09 6.81 -1.18
CA TRP A 363 -4.02 6.67 -2.30
C TRP A 363 -5.20 5.76 -1.99
N ALA A 364 -4.97 4.65 -1.29
CA ALA A 364 -6.03 3.69 -0.95
C ALA A 364 -7.11 4.29 -0.04
N ASP A 365 -6.72 5.08 0.96
CA ASP A 365 -7.67 5.68 1.89
C ASP A 365 -8.49 6.78 1.21
N LEU A 366 -7.89 7.53 0.28
CA LEU A 366 -8.56 8.56 -0.54
C LEU A 366 -9.60 7.98 -1.52
N LEU A 367 -9.62 6.66 -1.71
CA LEU A 367 -10.62 5.96 -2.51
C LEU A 367 -11.77 5.40 -1.70
N SER A 368 -11.84 5.69 -0.40
CA SER A 368 -12.97 5.29 0.43
C SER A 368 -14.29 5.79 -0.20
N GLY A 369 -15.21 4.86 -0.47
CA GLY A 369 -16.48 5.15 -1.14
C GLY A 369 -16.45 5.07 -2.68
N GLU A 370 -15.32 4.70 -3.29
CA GLU A 370 -15.29 4.35 -4.70
C GLU A 370 -16.18 3.14 -5.00
N SER A 371 -16.86 3.16 -6.14
CA SER A 371 -17.81 2.12 -6.55
C SER A 371 -17.52 1.57 -7.95
N GLN A 372 -16.63 2.21 -8.71
CA GLN A 372 -16.28 1.82 -10.07
C GLN A 372 -15.19 0.76 -10.08
N TYR A 373 -15.61 -0.47 -9.84
CA TYR A 373 -14.77 -1.67 -9.80
C TYR A 373 -15.00 -2.53 -11.05
N GLY A 374 -13.91 -2.97 -11.69
CA GLY A 374 -13.93 -3.88 -12.83
C GLY A 374 -14.16 -5.34 -12.41
N ASP A 375 -13.62 -5.69 -11.25
CA ASP A 375 -13.95 -6.87 -10.44
C ASP A 375 -13.92 -6.46 -8.96
N ASP A 376 -14.11 -7.39 -8.02
CA ASP A 376 -14.22 -7.05 -6.59
C ASP A 376 -13.00 -6.32 -5.99
N GLN A 377 -11.84 -6.29 -6.66
CA GLN A 377 -10.61 -5.67 -6.14
C GLN A 377 -9.99 -4.61 -7.07
N HIS A 378 -10.12 -4.76 -8.39
CA HIS A 378 -9.52 -3.87 -9.39
C HIS A 378 -10.48 -2.75 -9.77
N LEU A 379 -10.00 -1.51 -9.75
CA LEU A 379 -10.79 -0.35 -10.17
C LEU A 379 -10.93 -0.29 -11.68
N LYS A 380 -12.07 0.23 -12.16
CA LYS A 380 -12.25 0.54 -13.59
C LYS A 380 -11.33 1.69 -14.00
N PRO A 381 -11.01 1.80 -15.31
CA PRO A 381 -10.37 2.99 -15.85
C PRO A 381 -11.14 4.27 -15.46
N GLY A 382 -10.43 5.27 -14.94
CA GLY A 382 -11.08 6.50 -14.48
C GLY A 382 -10.22 7.34 -13.54
N ALA A 383 -10.89 8.14 -12.72
CA ALA A 383 -10.28 9.12 -11.83
C ALA A 383 -9.30 8.55 -10.78
N PRO A 384 -9.47 7.31 -10.24
CA PRO A 384 -8.50 6.73 -9.32
C PRO A 384 -7.08 6.62 -9.88
N ALA A 385 -6.94 6.21 -11.15
CA ALA A 385 -5.64 6.11 -11.82
C ALA A 385 -4.99 7.47 -12.04
N ARG A 386 -5.81 8.52 -12.23
CA ARG A 386 -5.31 9.89 -12.35
C ARG A 386 -4.82 10.44 -11.02
N LEU A 387 -5.58 10.25 -9.94
CA LEU A 387 -5.14 10.57 -8.58
C LEU A 387 -3.85 9.85 -8.21
N PHE A 388 -3.72 8.57 -8.58
CA PHE A 388 -2.51 7.78 -8.37
C PHE A 388 -1.28 8.47 -8.98
N ALA A 389 -1.40 8.94 -10.21
CA ALA A 389 -0.30 9.63 -10.88
C ALA A 389 -0.05 11.05 -10.35
N ASP A 390 -1.10 11.81 -10.01
CA ASP A 390 -0.96 13.14 -9.39
C ASP A 390 -0.19 13.07 -8.07
N MET A 391 -0.57 12.12 -7.21
CA MET A 391 0.15 11.84 -5.98
C MET A 391 1.61 11.47 -6.26
N SER A 392 1.84 10.62 -7.25
CA SER A 392 3.18 10.18 -7.62
C SER A 392 4.06 11.33 -8.10
N MET A 393 3.51 12.25 -8.90
CA MET A 393 4.20 13.45 -9.35
C MET A 393 4.49 14.42 -8.21
N TRP A 394 3.54 14.59 -7.27
CA TRP A 394 3.78 15.37 -6.05
C TRP A 394 4.95 14.83 -5.24
N TYR A 395 4.99 13.50 -5.00
CA TYR A 395 6.08 12.90 -4.24
C TYR A 395 7.41 12.88 -5.01
N LEU A 396 7.38 12.82 -6.34
CA LEU A 396 8.58 13.06 -7.15
C LEU A 396 9.08 14.50 -6.98
N TRP A 397 8.21 15.50 -7.08
CA TRP A 397 8.56 16.90 -6.86
C TRP A 397 9.15 17.10 -5.46
N ARG A 398 8.56 16.48 -4.44
CA ARG A 398 9.12 16.50 -3.09
C ARG A 398 10.52 15.90 -3.03
N ALA A 399 10.74 14.76 -3.69
CA ALA A 399 12.04 14.10 -3.73
C ALA A 399 13.13 14.93 -4.43
N VAL A 400 12.80 15.64 -5.51
CA VAL A 400 13.82 16.27 -6.38
C VAL A 400 13.92 17.79 -6.27
N VAL A 401 12.90 18.48 -5.76
CA VAL A 401 12.86 19.94 -5.63
C VAL A 401 12.84 20.38 -4.18
N ALA A 402 11.85 19.93 -3.40
CA ALA A 402 11.69 20.38 -2.01
C ALA A 402 12.72 19.78 -1.06
N GLY A 403 13.23 18.59 -1.39
CA GLY A 403 13.99 17.74 -0.49
C GLY A 403 13.07 16.83 0.31
N TRP A 404 13.36 15.53 0.28
CA TRP A 404 12.52 14.49 0.85
C TRP A 404 12.27 14.66 2.36
N ASP A 405 13.35 14.95 3.11
CA ASP A 405 13.30 15.12 4.56
C ASP A 405 12.95 16.56 4.98
N THR A 406 12.72 17.45 4.01
CA THR A 406 12.34 18.83 4.26
C THR A 406 10.85 18.89 4.63
N CYS A 407 10.56 19.55 5.75
CA CYS A 407 9.20 19.91 6.12
C CYS A 407 8.75 21.10 5.27
N LEU A 408 7.66 20.94 4.53
CA LEU A 408 7.05 22.04 3.80
C LEU A 408 6.16 22.84 4.73
N ASP A 409 6.25 24.17 4.66
CA ASP A 409 5.31 25.04 5.34
C ASP A 409 3.93 24.92 4.69
N TRP A 410 2.89 25.08 5.51
CA TRP A 410 1.53 25.18 5.00
C TRP A 410 1.36 26.47 4.17
N PRO A 411 0.69 26.38 3.01
CA PRO A 411 0.34 27.57 2.23
C PRO A 411 -0.40 28.58 3.10
N ALA A 412 -0.02 29.86 3.00
CA ALA A 412 -0.72 30.94 3.68
C ALA A 412 -2.14 31.05 3.08
N VAL A 413 -3.15 30.61 3.83
CA VAL A 413 -4.54 30.81 3.45
C VAL A 413 -4.91 32.25 3.80
N PRO A 414 -5.37 33.07 2.84
CA PRO A 414 -5.91 34.39 3.15
C PRO A 414 -7.00 34.26 4.21
N LYS A 415 -6.96 35.10 5.25
CA LYS A 415 -8.07 35.14 6.20
C LYS A 415 -9.32 35.63 5.46
N ALA A 416 -10.37 34.82 5.49
CA ALA A 416 -11.67 35.13 4.90
C ALA A 416 -12.30 36.37 5.55
#